data_AF-A0A4Y2Q376-F1
#
_entry.id   AF-A0A4Y2Q376-F1
#
_cell.length_a   1.000
_cell.length_b   1.000
_cell.length_c   1.000
_cell.angle_alpha   90.00
_cell.angle_beta   90.00
_cell.angle_gamma   90.00
#
_symmetry.space_group_name_H-M   'P 1'
#
loop_
_entity.id
_entity.type
_entity.pdbx_description
1 polymer ?
#
loop_
_entity_poly.entity_id
_entity_poly.type
_entity_poly.pdbx_seq_one_letter_code
_entity_poly.pdbx_strand_id
1 'polypeptide(L)'
;MKQESRQSLSYSDRNEKHGNNGLRMQMNRLNQLVKLDHIAFQYNSEIEYKLHPVVVVASMNKVCTNCKALKFKNEAPGMCCLNGKVKLPPLKALLVQHN
;
A
#
# COMPACT_ATOMS: atom_id res chain seq x y z
N MET A 1 -38.20 -8.68 -27.32
CA MET A 1 -37.24 -7.55 -27.34
C MET A 1 -36.74 -7.29 -25.92
N LYS A 2 -35.74 -8.03 -25.40
CA LYS A 2 -35.07 -7.79 -24.09
C LYS A 2 -33.87 -8.71 -23.76
N GLN A 3 -33.19 -9.30 -24.75
CA GLN A 3 -32.04 -10.20 -24.50
C GLN A 3 -30.67 -9.57 -24.83
N GLU A 4 -30.63 -8.62 -25.76
CA GLU A 4 -29.37 -8.13 -26.37
C GLU A 4 -28.60 -7.15 -25.48
N SER A 5 -29.29 -6.37 -24.64
CA SER A 5 -28.66 -5.32 -23.82
C SER A 5 -27.82 -5.85 -22.64
N ARG A 6 -28.02 -7.11 -22.22
CA ARG A 6 -27.22 -7.73 -21.14
C ARG A 6 -25.92 -8.37 -21.64
N GLN A 7 -25.89 -8.81 -22.90
CA GLN A 7 -24.70 -9.45 -23.48
C GLN A 7 -23.65 -8.43 -23.91
N SER A 8 -24.07 -7.25 -24.42
CA SER A 8 -23.17 -6.17 -24.81
C SER A 8 -22.39 -5.59 -23.62
N LEU A 9 -23.04 -5.34 -22.47
CA LEU A 9 -22.37 -4.93 -21.23
C LEU A 9 -21.26 -5.93 -20.83
N SER A 10 -21.54 -7.23 -20.93
CA SER A 10 -20.59 -8.30 -20.59
C SER A 10 -19.38 -8.38 -21.54
N TYR A 11 -19.51 -7.88 -22.77
CA TYR A 11 -18.48 -7.95 -23.80
C TYR A 11 -17.54 -6.74 -23.72
N SER A 12 -18.10 -5.55 -23.51
CA SER A 12 -17.33 -4.33 -23.20
C SER A 12 -16.51 -4.50 -21.91
N ASP A 13 -17.11 -5.03 -20.84
CA ASP A 13 -16.42 -5.28 -19.56
C ASP A 13 -15.24 -6.26 -19.69
N ARG A 14 -15.31 -7.21 -20.62
CA ARG A 14 -14.23 -8.18 -20.88
C ARG A 14 -13.07 -7.58 -21.67
N ASN A 15 -13.36 -6.69 -22.61
CA ASN A 15 -12.34 -5.97 -23.38
C ASN A 15 -11.63 -4.91 -22.54
N GLU A 16 -12.35 -4.21 -21.67
CA GLU A 16 -11.76 -3.26 -20.71
C GLU A 16 -10.84 -3.97 -19.70
N LYS A 17 -11.24 -5.14 -19.19
CA LYS A 17 -10.38 -5.97 -18.32
C LYS A 17 -9.12 -6.44 -19.04
N HIS A 18 -9.23 -6.83 -20.32
CA HIS A 18 -8.06 -7.22 -21.11
C HIS A 18 -7.10 -6.05 -21.39
N GLY A 19 -7.64 -4.88 -21.74
CA GLY A 19 -6.82 -3.66 -21.96
C GLY A 19 -6.12 -3.19 -20.69
N ASN A 20 -6.84 -3.17 -19.56
CA ASN A 20 -6.28 -2.78 -18.27
C ASN A 20 -5.19 -3.74 -17.77
N ASN A 21 -5.33 -5.05 -18.03
CA ASN A 21 -4.30 -6.03 -17.70
C ASN A 21 -2.99 -5.77 -18.48
N GLY A 22 -3.08 -5.36 -19.74
CA GLY A 22 -1.91 -4.99 -20.56
C GLY A 22 -1.19 -3.76 -20.01
N LEU A 23 -1.92 -2.68 -19.74
CA LEU A 23 -1.37 -1.44 -19.18
C LEU A 23 -0.74 -1.67 -17.79
N ARG A 24 -1.39 -2.46 -16.94
CA ARG A 24 -0.86 -2.83 -15.62
C ARG A 24 0.43 -3.65 -15.73
N MET A 25 0.50 -4.60 -16.65
CA MET A 25 1.74 -5.37 -16.91
C MET A 25 2.88 -4.48 -17.40
N GLN A 26 2.58 -3.47 -18.22
CA GLN A 26 3.56 -2.49 -18.69
C GLN A 26 4.06 -1.59 -17.55
N MET A 27 3.17 -1.08 -16.71
CA MET A 27 3.52 -0.29 -15.52
C MET A 27 4.32 -1.10 -14.51
N ASN A 28 4.03 -2.38 -14.34
CA ASN A 28 4.83 -3.26 -13.48
C ASN A 28 6.27 -3.39 -13.98
N ARG A 29 6.49 -3.43 -15.29
CA ARG A 29 7.84 -3.48 -15.88
C ARG A 29 8.58 -2.17 -15.68
N LEU A 30 7.90 -1.03 -15.87
CA LEU A 30 8.51 0.29 -15.61
C LEU A 30 8.85 0.47 -14.13
N ASN A 31 7.96 0.04 -13.24
CA ASN A 31 8.19 0.08 -11.80
C ASN A 31 9.42 -0.76 -11.40
N GLN A 32 9.68 -1.90 -12.06
CA GLN A 32 10.88 -2.72 -11.80
C GLN A 32 12.21 -2.03 -12.16
N LEU A 33 12.17 -0.98 -13.00
CA LEU A 33 13.36 -0.22 -13.40
C LEU A 33 13.63 0.98 -12.49
N VAL A 34 12.77 1.24 -11.50
CA VAL A 34 12.94 2.36 -10.59
C VAL A 34 14.17 2.11 -9.71
N LYS A 35 15.12 3.04 -9.77
CA LYS A 35 16.29 3.04 -8.89
C LYS A 35 15.84 3.33 -7.46
N LEU A 36 16.15 2.42 -6.53
CA LEU A 36 15.67 2.49 -5.14
C LEU A 36 16.61 3.24 -4.19
N ASP A 37 17.69 3.83 -4.69
CA ASP A 37 18.62 4.58 -3.87
C ASP A 37 17.90 5.78 -3.23
N HIS A 38 17.89 5.83 -1.90
CA HIS A 38 17.27 6.90 -1.10
C HIS A 38 15.75 7.11 -1.30
N ILE A 39 15.02 6.16 -1.91
CA ILE A 39 13.58 6.35 -2.19
C ILE A 39 12.71 6.56 -0.95
N ALA A 40 13.17 6.13 0.22
CA ALA A 40 12.49 6.40 1.48
C ALA A 40 12.40 7.92 1.78
N PHE A 41 13.35 8.70 1.28
CA PHE A 41 13.39 10.16 1.42
C PHE A 41 12.83 10.90 0.20
N GLN A 42 12.68 10.20 -0.94
CA GLN A 42 12.20 10.75 -2.22
C GLN A 42 10.96 9.99 -2.69
N TYR A 43 9.96 9.89 -1.82
CA TYR A 43 8.73 9.16 -2.12
C TYR A 43 7.97 9.81 -3.28
N ASN A 44 7.65 9.03 -4.32
CA ASN A 44 6.78 9.43 -5.42
C ASN A 44 5.49 8.61 -5.39
N SER A 45 4.35 9.27 -5.18
CA SER A 45 3.03 8.62 -5.09
C SER A 45 2.53 7.97 -6.38
N GLU A 46 3.13 8.29 -7.54
CA GLU A 46 2.77 7.69 -8.83
C GLU A 46 3.39 6.29 -9.01
N ILE A 47 4.37 5.93 -8.20
CA ILE A 47 5.07 4.64 -8.28
C ILE A 47 4.37 3.63 -7.37
N GLU A 48 3.97 2.50 -7.95
CA GLU A 48 3.37 1.40 -7.17
C GLU A 48 4.45 0.51 -6.55
N TYR A 49 5.13 1.02 -5.51
CA TYR A 49 6.24 0.34 -4.85
C TYR A 49 5.93 -1.07 -4.35
N LYS A 50 4.66 -1.35 -4.03
CA LYS A 50 4.20 -2.69 -3.59
C LYS A 50 4.44 -3.77 -4.66
N LEU A 51 4.48 -3.38 -5.93
CA LEU A 51 4.71 -4.30 -7.05
C LEU A 51 6.20 -4.45 -7.39
N HIS A 52 7.06 -3.66 -6.75
CA HIS A 52 8.50 -3.75 -6.95
C HIS A 52 9.04 -5.02 -6.28
N PRO A 53 9.77 -5.90 -6.99
CA PRO A 53 10.12 -7.25 -6.51
C PRO A 53 10.98 -7.27 -5.25
N VAL A 54 11.79 -6.23 -5.02
CA VAL A 54 12.67 -6.14 -3.84
C VAL A 54 12.13 -5.25 -2.72
N VAL A 55 11.00 -4.56 -2.92
CA VAL A 55 10.40 -3.73 -1.87
C VAL A 55 9.43 -4.58 -1.06
N VAL A 56 9.73 -4.75 0.23
CA VAL A 56 8.86 -5.46 1.16
C VAL A 56 8.38 -4.49 2.23
N VAL A 57 7.13 -4.03 2.10
CA VAL A 57 6.45 -3.30 3.18
C VAL A 57 5.88 -4.33 4.15
N ALA A 58 6.59 -4.58 5.24
CA ALA A 58 6.19 -5.56 6.23
C ALA A 58 4.88 -5.15 6.94
N SER A 59 4.17 -6.11 7.54
CA SER A 59 3.00 -5.79 8.37
C SER A 59 3.42 -5.32 9.78
N MET A 60 2.75 -4.29 10.28
CA MET A 60 2.85 -3.85 11.68
C MET A 60 1.95 -4.69 12.57
N ASN A 61 2.37 -5.92 12.88
CA ASN A 61 1.57 -6.90 13.61
C ASN A 61 2.14 -7.27 14.99
N LYS A 62 3.19 -6.59 15.44
CA LYS A 62 3.75 -6.78 16.79
C LYS A 62 3.37 -5.61 17.67
N VAL A 63 2.99 -5.89 18.90
CA VAL A 63 2.69 -4.86 19.89
C VAL A 63 3.97 -4.59 20.68
N CYS A 64 4.36 -3.32 20.80
CA CYS A 64 5.43 -2.90 21.69
C CYS A 64 5.02 -3.15 23.14
N THR A 65 5.86 -3.83 23.91
CA THR A 65 5.58 -4.13 25.33
C THR A 65 5.50 -2.87 26.18
N ASN A 66 6.28 -1.84 25.84
CA ASN A 66 6.41 -0.60 26.60
C ASN A 66 5.29 0.40 26.31
N CYS A 67 5.07 0.77 25.03
CA CYS A 67 4.11 1.80 24.66
C CYS A 67 2.80 1.27 24.05
N LYS A 68 2.65 -0.05 23.89
CA LYS A 68 1.49 -0.72 23.28
C LYS A 68 1.19 -0.33 21.82
N ALA A 69 2.06 0.45 21.16
CA ALA A 69 1.96 0.73 19.73
C ALA A 69 2.22 -0.53 18.89
N LEU A 70 1.60 -0.60 17.70
CA LEU A 70 1.97 -1.58 16.69
C LEU A 70 3.35 -1.24 16.11
N LYS A 71 4.14 -2.26 15.80
CA LYS A 71 5.50 -2.17 15.26
C LYS A 71 5.78 -3.29 14.26
N PHE A 72 6.82 -3.13 13.45
CA PHE A 72 7.29 -4.21 12.57
C PHE A 72 8.00 -5.31 13.36
N LYS A 73 7.96 -6.54 12.85
CA LYS A 73 8.63 -7.70 13.49
C LYS A 73 10.13 -7.47 13.68
N ASN A 74 10.79 -6.86 12.69
CA ASN A 74 12.23 -6.64 12.66
C ASN A 74 12.60 -5.15 12.85
N GLU A 75 11.71 -4.37 13.49
CA GLU A 75 12.00 -2.98 13.84
C GLU A 75 13.16 -2.89 14.84
N ALA A 76 14.09 -1.97 14.62
CA ALA A 76 15.20 -1.75 15.55
C ALA A 76 14.66 -1.37 16.96
N PRO A 77 15.31 -1.85 18.04
CA PRO A 77 14.91 -1.50 19.40
C PRO A 77 14.83 0.02 19.59
N GLY A 78 13.75 0.48 20.21
CA GLY A 78 13.57 1.89 20.53
C GLY A 78 12.98 2.78 19.43
N MET A 79 12.79 2.30 18.20
CA MET A 79 12.19 3.11 17.13
C MET A 79 10.79 3.65 17.50
N CYS A 80 9.95 2.85 18.15
CA CYS A 80 8.61 3.29 18.56
C CYS A 80 8.52 4.14 19.83
N CYS A 81 9.45 4.01 20.80
CA CYS A 81 9.32 4.67 22.11
C CYS A 81 10.63 4.80 22.93
N LEU A 82 11.79 4.69 22.27
CA LEU A 82 13.10 4.68 22.91
C LEU A 82 13.16 3.73 24.12
N ASN A 83 12.67 2.50 23.92
CA ASN A 83 12.57 1.47 24.97
C ASN A 83 11.75 1.92 26.19
N GLY A 84 10.65 2.63 25.96
CA GLY A 84 9.73 3.09 27.00
C GLY A 84 10.09 4.44 27.63
N LYS A 85 11.20 5.07 27.21
CA LYS A 85 11.59 6.40 27.68
C LYS A 85 10.72 7.52 27.10
N VAL A 86 10.08 7.29 25.96
CA VAL A 86 9.15 8.24 25.33
C VAL A 86 7.71 7.77 25.56
N LYS A 87 6.91 8.63 26.19
CA LYS A 87 5.45 8.46 26.29
C LYS A 87 4.80 9.24 25.16
N LEU A 88 4.34 8.52 24.14
CA LEU A 88 3.58 9.14 23.05
C LEU A 88 2.14 9.39 23.53
N PRO A 89 1.55 10.57 23.27
CA PRO A 89 0.14 10.79 23.49
C PRO A 89 -0.66 9.85 22.55
N PRO A 90 -1.85 9.38 22.99
CA PRO A 90 -2.74 8.65 22.10
C PRO A 90 -3.01 9.47 20.83
N LEU A 91 -2.94 8.83 19.66
CA LEU A 91 -3.40 9.46 18.44
C LEU A 91 -4.88 9.77 18.64
N LYS A 92 -5.24 11.06 18.60
CA LYS A 92 -6.65 11.44 18.57
C LYS A 92 -7.23 10.77 17.33
N ALA A 93 -8.19 9.88 17.52
CA ALA A 93 -8.97 9.39 16.41
C ALA A 93 -9.60 10.62 15.76
N LEU A 94 -9.16 10.97 14.55
CA LEU A 94 -9.94 11.86 13.71
C LEU A 94 -11.24 11.09 13.49
N LEU A 95 -12.30 11.52 14.20
CA LEU A 95 -13.64 11.12 13.87
C LEU A 95 -13.89 11.64 12.47
N VAL A 96 -13.58 10.82 11.46
CA VAL A 96 -14.06 11.03 10.11
C VAL A 96 -15.56 10.80 10.21
N GLN A 97 -16.29 11.86 10.51
CA GLN A 97 -17.73 11.89 10.34
C GLN A 97 -17.95 11.82 8.83
N HIS A 98 -18.25 10.61 8.35
CA HIS A 98 -18.83 10.42 7.04
C HIS A 98 -20.23 11.05 7.08
N ASN A 99 -20.34 12.27 6.53
CA ASN A 99 -21.61 12.82 6.08
C ASN A 99 -22.01 12.21 4.74
#